data_AF-A0A7Y7EC79-F1
#
_entry.id   AF-A0A7Y7EC79-F1
#
_cell.length_a   1.000
_cell.length_b   1.000
_cell.length_c   1.000
_cell.angle_alpha   90.00
_cell.angle_beta   90.00
_cell.angle_gamma   90.00
#
_symmetry.space_group_name_H-M   'P 1'
#
loop_
_entity.id
_entity.type
_entity.pdbx_description
1 polymer ?
#
loop_
_entity_poly.entity_id
_entity_poly.type
_entity_poly.pdbx_seq_one_letter_code
_entity_poly.pdbx_strand_id
1 'polypeptide(L)'
;LFGCLGVFIGYENNIALIPIAAITSLALGGDLMLAAGISVGAVTVGFGLSPVNPYTVGTGHTLAEMPMFSGWLVRSILCFTALTFLAFCNVRYFKRIIKSPEKSLSLGIDTDGFKLSKPLSEYRLSVNNWLVMLVFVDGMVTMLYGVFTWGWYINEISAIFLMISIGAGIVSGQSGRTISETALKSVSVVAPGAFMVGFATSIKVAMEMGNISDTIAFNLSEGLKALPLYGSALAMSGSQCVMNFFIPSGSGQALATLPIMIPLGDVLGLTRQTTILAFQIGDGVTNLFNPTLGGLIAMLAMCRIPFDRWLKFILPIVGVILVMSWITLMIAVAIKWGPI
;
A
#
# COMPACT_ATOMS: atom_id res chain seq x y z
N LEU A 1 4.34 -3.24 -12.71
CA LEU A 1 2.88 -3.06 -12.86
C LEU A 1 2.24 -2.70 -11.53
N PHE A 2 2.06 -3.63 -10.57
CA PHE A 2 1.41 -3.35 -9.28
C PHE A 2 2.03 -2.18 -8.50
N GLY A 3 3.35 -2.02 -8.52
CA GLY A 3 4.01 -0.84 -7.94
C GLY A 3 3.56 0.48 -8.58
N CYS A 4 3.39 0.52 -9.90
CA CYS A 4 2.87 1.70 -10.59
C CYS A 4 1.41 1.96 -10.20
N LEU A 5 0.61 0.91 -10.01
CA LEU A 5 -0.75 1.08 -9.52
C LEU A 5 -0.76 1.67 -8.11
N GLY A 6 0.15 1.25 -7.23
CA GLY A 6 0.34 1.90 -5.92
C GLY A 6 0.71 3.39 -6.04
N VAL A 7 1.61 3.73 -6.96
CA VAL A 7 2.09 5.11 -7.19
C VAL A 7 0.97 6.04 -7.69
N PHE A 8 0.17 5.59 -8.66
CA PHE A 8 -0.75 6.44 -9.42
C PHE A 8 -2.23 6.28 -9.04
N ILE A 9 -2.64 5.10 -8.61
CA ILE A 9 -4.06 4.78 -8.35
C ILE A 9 -4.41 4.90 -6.86
N GLY A 10 -3.44 4.69 -5.97
CA GLY A 10 -3.66 4.72 -4.52
C GLY A 10 -3.60 3.33 -3.89
N TYR A 11 -3.84 3.23 -2.59
CA TYR A 11 -3.63 1.98 -1.86
C TYR A 11 -4.85 1.06 -1.91
N GLU A 12 -5.98 1.50 -1.35
CA GLU A 12 -7.20 0.71 -1.19
C GLU A 12 -7.87 0.39 -2.54
N ASN A 13 -7.72 1.27 -3.52
CA ASN A 13 -8.24 1.11 -4.88
C ASN A 13 -7.71 -0.14 -5.59
N ASN A 14 -6.58 -0.69 -5.12
CA ASN A 14 -5.95 -1.87 -5.68
C ASN A 14 -6.43 -3.19 -5.07
N ILE A 15 -7.27 -3.19 -4.02
CA ILE A 15 -7.77 -4.41 -3.36
C ILE A 15 -8.40 -5.37 -4.37
N ALA A 16 -9.21 -4.83 -5.30
CA ALA A 16 -9.89 -5.61 -6.33
C ALA A 16 -8.94 -6.26 -7.35
N LEU A 17 -7.71 -5.76 -7.50
CA LEU A 17 -6.73 -6.25 -8.46
C LEU A 17 -5.83 -7.35 -7.89
N ILE A 18 -5.81 -7.53 -6.57
CA ILE A 18 -4.98 -8.52 -5.89
C ILE A 18 -5.25 -9.97 -6.34
N PRO A 19 -6.51 -10.42 -6.54
CA PRO A 19 -6.80 -11.77 -7.07
C PRO A 19 -6.12 -12.09 -8.41
N ILE A 20 -5.89 -11.09 -9.27
CA ILE A 20 -5.23 -11.27 -10.57
C ILE A 20 -3.79 -11.76 -10.36
N ALA A 21 -3.11 -11.26 -9.33
CA ALA A 21 -1.77 -11.70 -8.97
C ALA A 21 -1.75 -13.15 -8.46
N ALA A 22 -2.79 -13.57 -7.74
CA ALA A 22 -2.92 -14.96 -7.30
C ALA A 22 -3.00 -15.92 -8.49
N ILE A 23 -3.89 -15.64 -9.44
CA ILE A 23 -4.04 -16.41 -10.68
C ILE A 23 -2.71 -16.42 -11.46
N THR A 24 -2.10 -15.24 -11.63
CA THR A 24 -0.84 -15.10 -12.38
C THR A 24 0.30 -15.87 -11.74
N SER A 25 0.46 -15.77 -10.42
CA SER A 25 1.51 -16.46 -9.68
C SER A 25 1.37 -17.98 -9.82
N LEU A 26 0.16 -18.51 -9.60
CA LEU A 26 -0.10 -19.95 -9.73
C LEU A 26 0.06 -20.45 -11.16
N ALA A 27 -0.35 -19.66 -12.17
CA ALA A 27 -0.17 -20.00 -13.57
C ALA A 27 1.31 -20.09 -13.99
N LEU A 28 2.19 -19.32 -13.34
CA LEU A 28 3.65 -19.38 -13.55
C LEU A 28 4.32 -20.53 -12.78
N GLY A 29 3.58 -21.29 -11.97
CA GLY A 29 4.13 -22.33 -11.07
C GLY A 29 4.63 -21.78 -9.73
N GLY A 30 4.23 -20.55 -9.38
CA GLY A 30 4.47 -19.93 -8.09
C GLY A 30 3.44 -20.31 -7.04
N ASP A 31 3.34 -19.50 -6.00
CA ASP A 31 2.43 -19.74 -4.86
C ASP A 31 1.69 -18.44 -4.46
N LEU A 32 0.78 -18.52 -3.49
CA LEU A 32 -0.02 -17.36 -3.05
C LEU A 32 0.83 -16.33 -2.28
N MET A 33 1.94 -16.73 -1.67
CA MET A 33 2.85 -15.78 -1.01
C MET A 33 3.58 -14.93 -2.04
N LEU A 34 4.05 -15.54 -3.13
CA LEU A 34 4.61 -14.82 -4.27
C LEU A 34 3.57 -13.86 -4.86
N ALA A 35 2.30 -14.28 -4.97
CA ALA A 35 1.21 -13.41 -5.39
C ALA A 35 1.07 -12.17 -4.48
N ALA A 36 1.09 -12.36 -3.17
CA ALA A 36 1.06 -11.26 -2.21
C ALA A 36 2.30 -10.35 -2.33
N GLY A 37 3.49 -10.92 -2.53
CA GLY A 37 4.72 -10.15 -2.71
C GLY A 37 4.75 -9.31 -3.99
N ILE A 38 4.27 -9.84 -5.12
CA ILE A 38 4.23 -9.10 -6.40
C ILE A 38 3.10 -8.07 -6.47
N SER A 39 2.04 -8.23 -5.67
CA SER A 39 0.87 -7.36 -5.65
C SER A 39 0.81 -6.50 -4.41
N VAL A 40 0.40 -7.04 -3.27
CA VAL A 40 0.28 -6.34 -1.99
C VAL A 40 1.56 -5.58 -1.66
N GLY A 41 2.69 -6.28 -1.59
CA GLY A 41 3.98 -5.64 -1.29
C GLY A 41 4.34 -4.53 -2.29
N ALA A 42 4.10 -4.75 -3.58
CA ALA A 42 4.42 -3.78 -4.62
C ALA A 42 3.52 -2.54 -4.56
N VAL A 43 2.20 -2.74 -4.36
CA VAL A 43 1.24 -1.65 -4.15
C VAL A 43 1.61 -0.84 -2.91
N THR A 44 1.97 -1.48 -1.80
CA THR A 44 2.36 -0.78 -0.57
C THR A 44 3.65 0.02 -0.74
N VAL A 45 4.71 -0.57 -1.31
CA VAL A 45 5.95 0.19 -1.59
C VAL A 45 5.68 1.34 -2.55
N GLY A 46 4.93 1.06 -3.62
CA GLY A 46 4.59 2.06 -4.63
C GLY A 46 3.80 3.22 -4.05
N PHE A 47 2.79 2.95 -3.22
CA PHE A 47 1.98 3.98 -2.57
C PHE A 47 2.78 4.76 -1.51
N GLY A 48 3.46 4.03 -0.61
CA GLY A 48 4.15 4.62 0.54
C GLY A 48 5.33 5.51 0.14
N LEU A 49 6.10 5.10 -0.86
CA LEU A 49 7.27 5.85 -1.35
C LEU A 49 6.98 6.67 -2.61
N SER A 50 5.71 6.83 -3.00
CA SER A 50 5.34 7.54 -4.23
C SER A 50 5.79 9.02 -4.22
N PRO A 51 6.35 9.52 -5.34
CA PRO A 51 6.74 10.93 -5.46
C PRO A 51 5.54 11.88 -5.57
N VAL A 52 4.35 11.36 -5.91
CA VAL A 52 3.16 12.15 -6.27
C VAL A 52 1.92 11.73 -5.47
N ASN A 53 2.13 11.19 -4.27
CA ASN A 53 1.01 10.76 -3.42
C ASN A 53 0.31 11.98 -2.80
N PRO A 54 -0.96 12.25 -3.14
CA PRO A 54 -1.67 13.42 -2.62
C PRO A 54 -1.95 13.30 -1.12
N TYR A 55 -2.12 12.07 -0.60
CA TYR A 55 -2.48 11.83 0.80
C TYR A 55 -1.30 12.01 1.75
N THR A 56 -0.07 11.73 1.31
CA THR A 56 1.15 11.85 2.13
C THR A 56 1.95 13.09 1.75
N VAL A 57 2.71 13.02 0.66
CA VAL A 57 3.58 14.11 0.18
C VAL A 57 2.77 15.37 -0.11
N GLY A 58 1.58 15.23 -0.72
CA GLY A 58 0.73 16.37 -1.04
C GLY A 58 0.21 17.11 0.20
N THR A 59 -0.33 16.37 1.18
CA THR A 59 -0.71 16.91 2.50
C THR A 59 0.48 17.57 3.18
N GLY A 60 1.64 16.90 3.20
CA GLY A 60 2.84 17.43 3.81
C GLY A 60 3.33 18.73 3.15
N HIS A 61 3.32 18.81 1.83
CA HIS A 61 3.70 20.02 1.10
C HIS A 61 2.73 21.17 1.36
N THR A 62 1.44 20.88 1.46
CA THR A 62 0.42 21.87 1.81
C THR A 62 0.67 22.44 3.22
N LEU A 63 0.91 21.57 4.21
CA LEU A 63 1.22 21.98 5.58
C LEU A 63 2.57 22.72 5.70
N ALA A 64 3.54 22.38 4.86
CA ALA A 64 4.85 23.01 4.81
C ALA A 64 4.89 24.26 3.93
N GLU A 65 3.77 24.64 3.29
CA GLU A 65 3.65 25.75 2.33
C GLU A 65 4.67 25.64 1.18
N MET A 66 4.91 24.42 0.69
CA MET A 66 5.86 24.14 -0.40
C MET A 66 5.15 23.88 -1.73
N PRO A 67 5.83 24.07 -2.88
CA PRO A 67 5.27 23.69 -4.17
C PRO A 67 4.86 22.22 -4.20
N MET A 68 3.66 21.92 -4.68
CA MET A 68 3.10 20.57 -4.70
C MET A 68 4.03 19.62 -5.48
N PHE A 69 4.37 18.48 -4.86
CA PHE A 69 5.28 17.46 -5.40
C PHE A 69 6.70 17.95 -5.83
N SER A 70 7.16 19.09 -5.30
CA SER A 70 8.58 19.48 -5.35
C SER A 70 9.50 18.35 -4.85
N GLY A 71 10.73 18.26 -5.37
CA GLY A 71 11.63 17.16 -5.01
C GLY A 71 11.18 15.76 -5.48
N TRP A 72 10.27 15.67 -6.46
CA TRP A 72 9.80 14.38 -7.01
C TRP A 72 10.92 13.44 -7.46
N LEU A 73 12.06 13.97 -7.92
CA LEU A 73 13.16 13.18 -8.47
C LEU A 73 13.80 12.26 -7.42
N VAL A 74 14.15 12.78 -6.25
CA VAL A 74 14.73 11.99 -5.15
C VAL A 74 13.75 10.91 -4.69
N ARG A 75 12.47 11.27 -4.54
CA ARG A 75 11.40 10.34 -4.18
C ARG A 75 11.19 9.25 -5.24
N SER A 76 11.29 9.60 -6.52
CA SER A 76 11.17 8.66 -7.64
C SER A 76 12.31 7.66 -7.65
N ILE A 77 13.55 8.12 -7.41
CA ILE A 77 14.72 7.24 -7.30
C ILE A 77 14.55 6.29 -6.11
N LEU A 78 14.11 6.79 -4.96
CA LEU A 78 13.85 5.96 -3.78
C LEU A 78 12.75 4.91 -4.04
N CYS A 79 11.61 5.34 -4.59
CA CYS A 79 10.51 4.45 -4.93
C CYS A 79 10.95 3.37 -5.92
N PHE A 80 11.67 3.75 -6.97
CA PHE A 80 12.14 2.82 -8.00
C PHE A 80 13.15 1.81 -7.46
N THR A 81 14.10 2.25 -6.64
CA THR A 81 15.09 1.36 -6.02
C THR A 81 14.44 0.38 -5.03
N ALA A 82 13.51 0.84 -4.20
CA ALA A 82 12.75 -0.01 -3.30
C ALA A 82 11.88 -1.05 -4.05
N LEU A 83 11.18 -0.64 -5.11
CA LEU A 83 10.39 -1.56 -5.96
C LEU A 83 11.28 -2.57 -6.68
N THR A 84 12.45 -2.15 -7.17
CA THR A 84 13.43 -3.02 -7.83
C THR A 84 13.96 -4.07 -6.85
N PHE A 85 14.28 -3.65 -5.62
CA PHE A 85 14.70 -4.57 -4.57
C PHE A 85 13.61 -5.58 -4.20
N LEU A 86 12.36 -5.12 -4.03
CA LEU A 86 11.23 -6.00 -3.76
C LEU A 86 11.03 -7.02 -4.91
N ALA A 87 11.12 -6.57 -6.17
CA ALA A 87 11.05 -7.45 -7.33
C ALA A 87 12.16 -8.50 -7.32
N PHE A 88 13.39 -8.12 -6.96
CA PHE A 88 14.51 -9.05 -6.77
C PHE A 88 14.20 -10.10 -5.68
N CYS A 89 13.67 -9.67 -4.52
CA CYS A 89 13.26 -10.58 -3.45
C CYS A 89 12.16 -11.56 -3.89
N ASN A 90 11.17 -11.09 -4.65
CA ASN A 90 10.12 -11.93 -5.23
C ASN A 90 10.71 -12.97 -6.19
N VAL A 91 11.59 -12.59 -7.11
CA VAL A 91 12.26 -13.52 -8.03
C VAL A 91 13.11 -14.55 -7.27
N ARG A 92 13.83 -14.12 -6.24
CA ARG A 92 14.61 -15.01 -5.38
C ARG A 92 13.73 -16.00 -4.63
N TYR A 93 12.61 -15.53 -4.06
CA TYR A 93 11.63 -16.38 -3.40
C TYR A 93 11.03 -17.39 -4.38
N PHE A 94 10.64 -16.95 -5.58
CA PHE A 94 10.09 -17.81 -6.63
C PHE A 94 11.06 -18.93 -7.02
N LYS A 95 12.33 -18.60 -7.30
CA LYS A 95 13.37 -19.60 -7.60
C LYS A 95 13.57 -20.59 -6.44
N ARG A 96 13.44 -20.13 -5.20
CA ARG A 96 13.58 -20.97 -4.00
C ARG A 96 12.44 -21.98 -3.90
N ILE A 97 11.19 -21.58 -4.12
CA ILE A 97 10.04 -22.48 -4.03
C ILE A 97 9.94 -23.46 -5.20
N ILE A 98 10.42 -23.08 -6.40
CA ILE A 98 10.54 -24.02 -7.53
C ILE A 98 11.53 -25.14 -7.17
N LYS A 99 12.68 -24.80 -6.59
CA LYS A 99 13.72 -25.79 -6.24
C LYS A 99 13.35 -26.63 -5.02
N SER A 100 12.63 -26.03 -4.07
CA SER A 100 12.30 -26.59 -2.76
C SER A 100 10.85 -26.22 -2.41
N PRO A 101 9.84 -26.97 -2.90
CA PRO A 101 8.43 -26.70 -2.62
C PRO A 101 8.10 -26.65 -1.12
N GLU A 102 8.83 -27.41 -0.29
CA GLU A 102 8.72 -27.45 1.16
C GLU A 102 9.08 -26.12 1.86
N LYS A 103 9.69 -25.17 1.13
CA LYS A 103 10.03 -23.84 1.65
C LYS A 103 8.97 -22.79 1.34
N SER A 104 7.86 -23.17 0.70
CA SER A 104 6.75 -22.26 0.45
C SER A 104 6.11 -21.80 1.76
N LEU A 105 5.89 -20.50 1.89
CA LEU A 105 5.17 -19.91 3.01
C LEU A 105 3.66 -20.03 2.87
N SER A 106 3.15 -20.47 1.71
CA SER A 106 1.72 -20.74 1.49
C SER A 106 1.35 -22.22 1.52
N LEU A 107 2.20 -23.09 2.08
CA LEU A 107 1.87 -24.50 2.26
C LEU A 107 0.57 -24.69 3.06
N GLY A 108 -0.33 -25.52 2.54
CA GLY A 108 -1.63 -25.83 3.14
C GLY A 108 -2.67 -24.72 3.01
N ILE A 109 -2.40 -23.64 2.27
CA ILE A 109 -3.40 -22.61 1.96
C ILE A 109 -4.20 -23.08 0.74
N ASP A 110 -5.52 -23.00 0.84
CA ASP A 110 -6.42 -23.36 -0.26
C ASP A 110 -6.25 -22.41 -1.46
N THR A 111 -6.07 -23.01 -2.63
CA THR A 111 -5.88 -22.32 -3.93
C THR A 111 -7.11 -22.43 -4.83
N ASP A 112 -8.18 -23.07 -4.37
CA ASP A 112 -9.39 -23.24 -5.15
C ASP A 112 -10.04 -21.89 -5.49
N GLY A 113 -10.42 -21.75 -6.76
CA GLY A 113 -10.89 -20.48 -7.33
C GLY A 113 -9.79 -19.61 -7.96
N PHE A 114 -8.50 -19.93 -7.76
CA PHE A 114 -7.39 -19.24 -8.45
C PHE A 114 -6.71 -20.07 -9.54
N LYS A 115 -7.10 -21.34 -9.70
CA LYS A 115 -6.58 -22.23 -10.74
C LYS A 115 -7.20 -21.87 -12.10
N LEU A 116 -6.39 -21.93 -13.15
CA LEU A 116 -6.88 -21.81 -14.53
C LEU A 116 -7.79 -23.02 -14.85
N SER A 117 -8.94 -22.76 -15.49
CA SER A 117 -9.88 -23.82 -15.88
C SER A 117 -9.40 -24.66 -17.07
N LYS A 118 -8.42 -24.17 -17.81
CA LYS A 118 -7.79 -24.82 -18.97
C LYS A 118 -6.34 -24.33 -19.14
N PRO A 119 -5.50 -25.00 -19.96
CA PRO A 119 -4.14 -24.54 -20.25
C PRO A 119 -4.10 -23.11 -20.82
N LEU A 120 -3.03 -22.36 -20.50
CA LEU A 120 -2.89 -20.96 -20.91
C LEU A 120 -2.99 -20.77 -22.43
N SER A 121 -2.47 -21.72 -23.21
CA SER A 121 -2.47 -21.72 -24.69
C SER A 121 -3.86 -21.76 -25.32
N GLU A 122 -4.86 -22.27 -24.60
CA GLU A 122 -6.23 -22.46 -25.06
C GLU A 122 -7.15 -21.27 -24.75
N TYR A 123 -6.65 -20.25 -24.04
CA TYR A 123 -7.40 -19.00 -23.89
C TYR A 123 -7.36 -18.19 -25.17
N ARG A 124 -8.53 -17.67 -25.54
CA ARG A 124 -8.73 -16.71 -26.64
C ARG A 124 -9.64 -15.61 -26.11
N LEU A 125 -9.35 -14.37 -26.49
CA LEU A 125 -10.22 -13.23 -26.16
C LEU A 125 -11.42 -13.26 -27.09
N SER A 126 -12.61 -13.52 -26.54
CA SER A 126 -13.87 -13.36 -27.25
C SER A 126 -14.30 -11.89 -27.26
N VAL A 127 -15.26 -11.54 -28.12
CA VAL A 127 -15.89 -10.21 -28.11
C VAL A 127 -16.53 -9.92 -26.76
N ASN A 128 -17.12 -10.93 -26.12
CA ASN A 128 -17.68 -10.79 -24.77
C ASN A 128 -16.60 -10.41 -23.75
N ASN A 129 -15.43 -11.08 -23.78
CA ASN A 129 -14.30 -10.72 -22.90
C ASN A 129 -13.86 -9.27 -23.12
N TRP A 130 -13.85 -8.79 -24.36
CA TRP A 130 -13.54 -7.39 -24.67
C TRP A 130 -14.58 -6.43 -24.10
N LEU A 131 -15.87 -6.75 -24.18
CA LEU A 131 -16.92 -5.93 -23.58
C LEU A 131 -16.83 -5.89 -22.05
N VAL A 132 -16.55 -7.03 -21.41
CA VAL A 132 -16.32 -7.09 -19.95
C VAL A 132 -15.09 -6.27 -19.56
N MET A 133 -13.99 -6.36 -20.33
CA MET A 133 -12.82 -5.51 -20.12
C MET A 133 -13.15 -4.03 -20.29
N LEU A 134 -14.00 -3.66 -21.26
CA LEU A 134 -14.43 -2.28 -21.46
C LEU A 134 -15.21 -1.76 -20.25
N VAL A 135 -16.19 -2.52 -19.74
CA VAL A 135 -16.93 -2.16 -18.50
C VAL A 135 -15.97 -1.96 -17.33
N PHE A 136 -15.00 -2.85 -17.18
CA PHE A 136 -14.02 -2.76 -16.11
C PHE A 136 -13.13 -1.51 -16.25
N VAL A 137 -12.55 -1.28 -17.44
CA VAL A 137 -11.67 -0.13 -17.69
C VAL A 137 -12.42 1.18 -17.58
N ASP A 138 -13.64 1.27 -18.12
CA ASP A 138 -14.48 2.46 -18.02
C ASP A 138 -14.83 2.79 -16.56
N GLY A 139 -15.20 1.78 -15.77
CA GLY A 139 -15.42 1.94 -14.34
C GLY A 139 -14.17 2.37 -13.58
N MET A 140 -12.99 1.82 -13.92
CA MET A 140 -11.71 2.24 -13.34
C MET A 140 -11.36 3.70 -13.68
N VAL A 141 -11.54 4.11 -14.93
CA VAL A 141 -11.30 5.49 -15.37
C VAL A 141 -12.26 6.45 -14.68
N THR A 142 -13.55 6.10 -14.60
CA THR A 142 -14.57 6.90 -13.90
C THR A 142 -14.25 7.04 -12.42
N MET A 143 -13.85 5.95 -11.76
CA MET A 143 -13.41 5.97 -10.36
C MET A 143 -12.21 6.90 -10.17
N LEU A 144 -11.17 6.77 -10.99
CA LEU A 144 -9.98 7.64 -10.90
C LEU A 144 -10.35 9.11 -11.13
N TYR A 145 -11.17 9.41 -12.14
CA TYR A 145 -11.64 10.76 -12.40
C TYR A 145 -12.43 11.33 -11.21
N GLY A 146 -13.33 10.54 -10.63
CA GLY A 146 -14.10 10.95 -9.46
C GLY A 146 -13.23 11.17 -8.21
N VAL A 147 -12.20 10.36 -7.99
CA VAL A 147 -11.24 10.55 -6.89
C VAL A 147 -10.46 11.85 -7.06
N PHE A 148 -9.89 12.10 -8.24
CA PHE A 148 -9.03 13.27 -8.47
C PHE A 148 -9.79 14.58 -8.69
N THR A 149 -10.99 14.53 -9.24
CA THR A 149 -11.76 15.74 -9.62
C THR A 149 -12.85 16.07 -8.61
N TRP A 150 -13.54 15.06 -8.09
CA TRP A 150 -14.70 15.23 -7.21
C TRP A 150 -14.43 14.82 -5.77
N GLY A 151 -13.23 14.31 -5.46
CA GLY A 151 -12.86 13.89 -4.11
C GLY A 151 -13.62 12.66 -3.61
N TRP A 152 -14.05 11.77 -4.53
CA TRP A 152 -14.73 10.53 -4.16
C TRP A 152 -13.89 9.68 -3.21
N TYR A 153 -14.56 9.08 -2.23
CA TYR A 153 -13.92 8.25 -1.23
C TYR A 153 -14.56 6.85 -1.20
N ILE A 154 -14.40 6.13 -0.09
CA ILE A 154 -14.66 4.69 -0.01
C ILE A 154 -16.10 4.30 -0.39
N ASN A 155 -17.09 5.16 -0.14
CA ASN A 155 -18.49 4.89 -0.45
C ASN A 155 -18.74 4.93 -1.96
N GLU A 156 -18.28 5.98 -2.63
CA GLU A 156 -18.43 6.16 -4.07
C GLU A 156 -17.60 5.13 -4.84
N ILE A 157 -16.38 4.84 -4.37
CA ILE A 157 -15.53 3.78 -4.93
C ILE A 157 -16.24 2.42 -4.81
N SER A 158 -16.81 2.10 -3.66
CA SER A 158 -17.57 0.86 -3.45
C SER A 158 -18.78 0.77 -4.38
N ALA A 159 -19.51 1.88 -4.57
CA ALA A 159 -20.63 1.95 -5.50
C ALA A 159 -20.20 1.69 -6.95
N ILE A 160 -19.06 2.25 -7.38
CA ILE A 160 -18.50 1.99 -8.73
C ILE A 160 -18.15 0.52 -8.90
N PHE A 161 -17.49 -0.12 -7.93
CA PHE A 161 -17.18 -1.56 -8.02
C PHE A 161 -18.43 -2.44 -8.04
N LEU A 162 -19.51 -2.05 -7.35
CA LEU A 162 -20.81 -2.72 -7.46
C LEU A 162 -21.40 -2.57 -8.87
N MET A 163 -21.35 -1.36 -9.45
CA MET A 163 -21.82 -1.11 -10.81
C MET A 163 -20.99 -1.89 -11.85
N ILE A 164 -19.66 -1.95 -11.70
CA ILE A 164 -18.79 -2.78 -12.55
C ILE A 164 -19.18 -4.25 -12.44
N SER A 165 -19.42 -4.76 -11.23
CA SER A 165 -19.80 -6.16 -11.00
C SER A 165 -21.12 -6.51 -11.70
N ILE A 166 -22.14 -5.66 -11.55
CA ILE A 166 -23.46 -5.84 -12.18
C ILE A 166 -23.34 -5.71 -13.71
N GLY A 167 -22.66 -4.67 -14.19
CA GLY A 167 -22.44 -4.42 -15.62
C GLY A 167 -21.70 -5.57 -16.31
N ALA A 168 -20.64 -6.08 -15.68
CA ALA A 168 -19.89 -7.24 -16.17
C ALA A 168 -20.78 -8.50 -16.21
N GLY A 169 -21.64 -8.71 -15.20
CA GLY A 169 -22.62 -9.79 -15.18
C GLY A 169 -23.61 -9.72 -16.35
N ILE A 170 -24.17 -8.53 -16.61
CA ILE A 170 -25.12 -8.30 -17.71
C ILE A 170 -24.44 -8.52 -19.07
N VAL A 171 -23.27 -7.93 -19.29
CA VAL A 171 -22.52 -8.05 -20.54
C VAL A 171 -22.06 -9.49 -20.82
N SER A 172 -21.73 -10.24 -19.75
CA SER A 172 -21.41 -11.67 -19.88
C SER A 172 -22.63 -12.57 -20.11
N GLY A 173 -23.84 -11.99 -20.22
CA GLY A 173 -25.07 -12.74 -20.47
C GLY A 173 -25.51 -13.60 -19.29
N GLN A 174 -25.05 -13.27 -18.07
CA GLN A 174 -25.45 -14.00 -16.88
C GLN A 174 -26.90 -13.66 -16.49
N SER A 175 -27.62 -14.66 -16.00
CA SER A 175 -28.95 -14.45 -15.44
C SER A 175 -28.87 -13.62 -14.15
N GLY A 176 -29.92 -12.86 -13.83
CA GLY A 176 -29.99 -12.10 -12.57
C GLY A 176 -29.76 -12.99 -11.34
N ARG A 177 -30.25 -14.23 -11.37
CA ARG A 177 -30.01 -15.23 -10.32
C ARG A 177 -28.52 -15.57 -10.17
N THR A 178 -27.83 -15.82 -11.28
CA THR A 178 -26.38 -16.12 -11.28
C THR A 178 -25.58 -14.95 -10.72
N ILE A 179 -25.94 -13.71 -11.09
CA ILE A 179 -25.30 -12.51 -10.56
C ILE A 179 -25.50 -12.43 -9.04
N SER A 180 -26.74 -12.60 -8.55
CA SER A 180 -27.04 -12.55 -7.11
C SER A 180 -26.34 -13.65 -6.31
N GLU A 181 -26.38 -14.90 -6.77
CA GLU A 181 -25.71 -16.03 -6.12
C GLU A 181 -24.19 -15.82 -6.08
N THR A 182 -23.59 -15.33 -7.17
CA THR A 182 -22.16 -15.01 -7.23
C THR A 182 -21.81 -13.87 -6.29
N ALA A 183 -22.61 -12.81 -6.22
CA ALA A 183 -22.40 -11.70 -5.31
C ALA A 183 -22.42 -12.13 -3.84
N LEU A 184 -23.43 -12.92 -3.42
CA LEU A 184 -23.52 -13.45 -2.06
C LEU A 184 -22.34 -14.37 -1.72
N LYS A 185 -21.93 -15.22 -2.67
CA LYS A 185 -20.74 -16.06 -2.52
C LYS A 185 -19.48 -15.21 -2.34
N SER A 186 -19.30 -14.18 -3.15
CA SER A 186 -18.18 -13.24 -3.04
C SER A 186 -18.15 -12.54 -1.68
N VAL A 187 -19.29 -12.08 -1.17
CA VAL A 187 -19.39 -11.50 0.18
C VAL A 187 -18.93 -12.51 1.24
N SER A 188 -19.38 -13.77 1.15
CA SER A 188 -18.96 -14.81 2.11
C SER A 188 -17.45 -15.08 2.10
N VAL A 189 -16.82 -15.00 0.92
CA VAL A 189 -15.37 -15.23 0.75
C VAL A 189 -14.57 -14.07 1.34
N VAL A 190 -15.07 -12.84 1.24
CA VAL A 190 -14.39 -11.62 1.70
C VAL A 190 -14.71 -11.29 3.17
N ALA A 191 -15.80 -11.80 3.73
CA ALA A 191 -16.27 -11.49 5.08
C ALA A 191 -15.20 -11.65 6.18
N PRO A 192 -14.39 -12.73 6.24
CA PRO A 192 -13.32 -12.84 7.23
C PRO A 192 -12.31 -11.68 7.14
N GLY A 193 -11.96 -11.27 5.92
CA GLY A 193 -11.11 -10.11 5.67
C GLY A 193 -11.75 -8.81 6.15
N ALA A 194 -13.03 -8.59 5.85
CA ALA A 194 -13.76 -7.41 6.31
C ALA A 194 -13.83 -7.30 7.85
N PHE A 195 -14.05 -8.42 8.56
CA PHE A 195 -13.99 -8.43 10.02
C PHE A 195 -12.60 -8.10 10.57
N MET A 196 -11.54 -8.65 9.94
CA MET A 196 -10.17 -8.32 10.32
C MET A 196 -9.86 -6.83 10.10
N VAL A 197 -10.37 -6.23 9.02
CA VAL A 197 -10.26 -4.79 8.76
C VAL A 197 -10.98 -3.97 9.83
N GLY A 198 -12.20 -4.36 10.20
CA GLY A 198 -12.96 -3.70 11.27
C GLY A 198 -12.24 -3.76 12.62
N PHE A 199 -11.65 -4.91 12.96
CA PHE A 199 -10.83 -5.09 14.16
C PHE A 199 -9.54 -4.25 14.12
N ALA A 200 -8.83 -4.24 12.99
CA ALA A 200 -7.65 -3.40 12.80
C ALA A 200 -7.98 -1.90 12.97
N THR A 201 -9.12 -1.47 12.41
CA THR A 201 -9.58 -0.08 12.47
C THR A 201 -10.04 0.33 13.88
N SER A 202 -10.62 -0.60 14.66
CA SER A 202 -11.06 -0.28 16.03
C SER A 202 -9.91 0.06 16.97
N ILE A 203 -8.72 -0.55 16.77
CA ILE A 203 -7.50 -0.19 17.50
C ILE A 203 -7.16 1.28 17.26
N LYS A 204 -7.14 1.73 16.00
CA LYS A 204 -6.91 3.13 15.64
C LYS A 204 -7.93 4.06 16.32
N VAL A 205 -9.22 3.75 16.20
CA VAL A 205 -10.29 4.58 16.78
C VAL A 205 -10.17 4.69 18.30
N ALA A 206 -9.86 3.59 19.00
CA ALA A 206 -9.68 3.59 20.44
C ALA A 206 -8.50 4.50 20.89
N MET A 207 -7.42 4.53 20.11
CA MET A 207 -6.27 5.38 20.40
C MET A 207 -6.54 6.87 20.17
N GLU A 208 -7.29 7.17 19.12
CA GLU A 208 -7.73 8.53 18.77
C GLU A 208 -8.66 9.09 19.86
N MET A 209 -9.67 8.31 20.28
CA MET A 209 -10.57 8.70 21.38
C MET A 209 -9.85 8.85 22.73
N GLY A 210 -8.73 8.16 22.92
CA GLY A 210 -7.94 8.20 24.16
C GLY A 210 -6.90 9.33 24.24
N ASN A 211 -6.77 10.18 23.21
CA ASN A 211 -5.69 11.19 23.09
C ASN A 211 -4.27 10.60 23.29
N ILE A 212 -4.10 9.30 22.99
CA ILE A 212 -2.82 8.59 23.19
C ILE A 212 -1.81 9.04 22.14
N SER A 213 -2.27 9.19 20.90
CA SER A 213 -1.44 9.57 19.76
C SER A 213 -0.73 10.92 19.94
N ASP A 214 -1.43 11.91 20.48
CA ASP A 214 -0.87 13.26 20.71
C ASP A 214 0.23 13.24 21.78
N THR A 215 0.01 12.48 22.85
CA THR A 215 0.98 12.31 23.93
C THR A 215 2.27 11.64 23.43
N ILE A 216 2.14 10.63 22.57
CA ILE A 216 3.29 9.94 21.97
C ILE A 216 4.05 10.88 21.04
N ALA A 217 3.33 11.61 20.16
CA ALA A 217 3.94 12.55 19.24
C ALA A 217 4.75 13.64 19.97
N PHE A 218 4.20 14.21 21.04
CA PHE A 218 4.88 15.21 21.87
C PHE A 218 6.18 14.66 22.48
N ASN A 219 6.11 13.49 23.15
CA ASN A 219 7.28 12.91 23.80
C ASN A 219 8.38 12.50 22.80
N LEU A 220 7.99 11.97 21.63
CA LEU A 220 8.95 11.69 20.57
C LEU A 220 9.64 12.98 20.10
N SER A 221 8.88 14.07 19.92
CA SER A 221 9.41 15.37 19.47
C SER A 221 10.42 15.98 20.46
N GLU A 222 10.22 15.84 21.77
CA GLU A 222 11.18 16.30 22.78
C GLU A 222 12.50 15.51 22.71
N GLY A 223 12.43 14.19 22.49
CA GLY A 223 13.61 13.34 22.37
C GLY A 223 14.51 13.68 21.18
N LEU A 224 13.96 14.29 20.12
CA LEU A 224 14.70 14.69 18.93
C LEU A 224 15.65 15.88 19.18
N LYS A 225 15.33 16.76 20.14
CA LYS A 225 16.07 18.02 20.38
C LYS A 225 17.50 17.83 20.86
N ALA A 226 17.79 16.69 21.49
CA ALA A 226 19.12 16.38 22.03
C ALA A 226 20.07 15.73 21.02
N LEU A 227 19.62 15.46 19.79
CA LEU A 227 20.37 14.69 18.80
C LEU A 227 21.13 15.61 17.81
N PRO A 228 22.29 15.18 17.29
CA PRO A 228 22.95 15.87 16.19
C PRO A 228 22.09 15.83 14.92
N LEU A 229 22.31 16.76 13.98
CA LEU A 229 21.50 16.94 12.76
C LEU A 229 21.10 15.61 12.07
N TYR A 230 22.07 14.77 11.72
CA TYR A 230 21.81 13.49 11.08
C TYR A 230 21.05 12.49 11.97
N GLY A 231 21.39 12.45 13.26
CA GLY A 231 20.69 11.62 14.23
C GLY A 231 19.24 12.06 14.39
N SER A 232 18.98 13.37 14.36
CA SER A 232 17.64 13.93 14.44
C SER A 232 16.76 13.58 13.23
N ALA A 233 17.33 13.56 12.01
CA ALA A 233 16.61 13.12 10.81
C ALA A 233 16.22 11.64 10.87
N LEU A 234 17.14 10.77 11.27
CA LEU A 234 16.87 9.33 11.43
C LEU A 234 15.85 9.08 12.55
N ALA A 235 16.00 9.76 13.69
CA ALA A 235 15.06 9.68 14.80
C ALA A 235 13.68 10.22 14.43
N MET A 236 13.59 11.25 13.59
CA MET A 236 12.33 11.75 13.05
C MET A 236 11.66 10.72 12.13
N SER A 237 12.41 10.05 11.26
CA SER A 237 11.83 8.95 10.47
C SER A 237 11.40 7.77 11.36
N GLY A 238 12.20 7.43 12.38
CA GLY A 238 11.89 6.40 13.35
C GLY A 238 10.66 6.71 14.21
N SER A 239 10.49 7.96 14.63
CA SER A 239 9.28 8.40 15.35
C SER A 239 8.05 8.26 14.47
N GLN A 240 8.18 8.55 13.18
CA GLN A 240 7.11 8.39 12.20
C GLN A 240 6.78 6.90 11.93
N CYS A 241 7.77 6.01 11.97
CA CYS A 241 7.52 4.55 11.97
C CYS A 241 6.67 4.12 13.18
N VAL A 242 6.98 4.64 14.36
CA VAL A 242 6.23 4.34 15.59
C VAL A 242 4.81 4.93 15.51
N MET A 243 4.69 6.18 15.07
CA MET A 243 3.40 6.85 14.92
C MET A 243 2.50 6.14 13.90
N ASN A 244 3.06 5.61 12.81
CA ASN A 244 2.26 4.91 11.80
C ASN A 244 1.59 3.66 12.37
N PHE A 245 2.22 2.94 13.31
CA PHE A 245 1.60 1.80 13.98
C PHE A 245 0.26 2.18 14.65
N PHE A 246 0.15 3.43 15.10
CA PHE A 246 -1.00 3.98 15.80
C PHE A 246 -1.97 4.74 14.90
N ILE A 247 -1.44 5.46 13.91
CA ILE A 247 -2.22 6.22 12.92
C ILE A 247 -1.84 5.72 11.51
N PRO A 248 -2.30 4.52 11.09
CA PRO A 248 -2.00 3.92 9.78
C PRO A 248 -2.78 4.60 8.65
N SER A 249 -2.61 5.92 8.52
CA SER A 249 -3.30 6.76 7.54
C SER A 249 -2.36 7.89 7.15
N GLY A 250 -1.86 7.86 5.91
CA GLY A 250 -0.92 8.86 5.43
C GLY A 250 -1.39 10.30 5.65
N SER A 251 -2.64 10.61 5.29
CA SER A 251 -3.20 11.95 5.51
C SER A 251 -3.46 12.25 6.98
N GLY A 252 -4.02 11.29 7.74
CA GLY A 252 -4.27 11.46 9.17
C GLY A 252 -3.00 11.69 9.98
N GLN A 253 -1.95 10.90 9.72
CA GLN A 253 -0.65 11.01 10.37
C GLN A 253 0.06 12.30 9.96
N ALA A 254 -0.04 12.72 8.69
CA ALA A 254 0.50 14.00 8.25
C ALA A 254 -0.12 15.17 9.04
N LEU A 255 -1.46 15.20 9.14
CA LEU A 255 -2.19 16.24 9.87
C LEU A 255 -1.88 16.24 11.38
N ALA A 256 -1.67 15.06 11.97
CA ALA A 256 -1.37 14.95 13.40
C ALA A 256 0.09 15.31 13.74
N THR A 257 1.05 14.93 12.90
CA THR A 257 2.47 14.97 13.29
C THR A 257 3.26 16.12 12.64
N LEU A 258 2.96 16.50 11.39
CA LEU A 258 3.75 17.49 10.66
C LEU A 258 3.66 18.92 11.23
N PRO A 259 2.53 19.39 11.79
CA PRO A 259 2.48 20.70 12.45
C PRO A 259 3.49 20.85 13.59
N ILE A 260 3.91 19.73 14.20
CA ILE A 260 4.94 19.70 15.25
C ILE A 260 6.33 19.46 14.63
N MET A 261 6.43 18.52 13.70
CA MET A 261 7.71 18.07 13.13
C MET A 261 8.33 19.08 12.15
N ILE A 262 7.53 19.87 11.44
CA ILE A 262 8.03 20.90 10.52
C ILE A 262 8.76 22.02 11.29
N PRO A 263 8.14 22.71 12.27
CA PRO A 263 8.86 23.70 13.07
C PRO A 263 10.06 23.13 13.82
N LEU A 264 9.93 21.90 14.33
CA LEU A 264 11.05 21.21 14.98
C LEU A 264 12.21 20.95 14.01
N GLY A 265 11.91 20.49 12.80
CA GLY A 265 12.91 20.32 11.75
C GLY A 265 13.64 21.61 11.42
N ASP A 266 12.90 22.73 11.30
CA ASP A 266 13.47 24.06 11.05
C ASP A 266 14.45 24.46 12.18
N VAL A 267 14.10 24.21 13.46
CA VAL A 267 14.99 24.47 14.62
C VAL A 267 16.24 23.57 14.62
N LEU A 268 16.09 22.32 14.19
CA LEU A 268 17.19 21.35 14.13
C LEU A 268 18.11 21.55 12.92
N GLY A 269 17.77 22.46 12.00
CA GLY A 269 18.52 22.73 10.77
C GLY A 269 18.22 21.76 9.63
N LEU A 270 17.13 21.01 9.72
CA LEU A 270 16.60 20.19 8.61
C LEU A 270 15.79 21.07 7.67
N THR A 271 15.85 20.77 6.36
CA THR A 271 14.95 21.40 5.41
C THR A 271 13.55 20.80 5.52
N ARG A 272 12.50 21.58 5.23
CA ARG A 272 11.11 21.08 5.19
C ARG A 272 10.93 19.87 4.27
N GLN A 273 11.65 19.83 3.14
CA GLN A 273 11.67 18.66 2.24
C GLN A 273 12.20 17.40 2.93
N THR A 274 13.27 17.54 3.72
CA THR A 274 13.86 16.43 4.48
C THR A 274 12.92 15.96 5.59
N THR A 275 12.26 16.89 6.29
CA THR A 275 11.23 16.57 7.29
C THR A 275 10.08 15.77 6.68
N ILE A 276 9.57 16.19 5.51
CA ILE A 276 8.48 15.48 4.82
C ILE A 276 8.96 14.12 4.31
N LEU A 277 10.20 14.00 3.84
CA LEU A 277 10.78 12.71 3.46
C LEU A 277 10.91 11.77 4.66
N ALA A 278 11.33 12.26 5.82
CA ALA A 278 11.40 11.46 7.05
C ALA A 278 10.01 10.91 7.44
N PHE A 279 8.98 11.76 7.36
CA PHE A 279 7.57 11.37 7.52
C PHE A 279 7.16 10.30 6.49
N GLN A 280 7.40 10.57 5.21
CA GLN A 280 7.02 9.67 4.11
C GLN A 280 7.64 8.27 4.28
N ILE A 281 8.92 8.21 4.69
CA ILE A 281 9.60 6.94 4.94
C ILE A 281 8.95 6.19 6.10
N GLY A 282 8.66 6.91 7.19
CA GLY A 282 8.07 6.34 8.40
C GLY A 282 6.69 5.73 8.15
N ASP A 283 5.78 6.50 7.55
CA ASP A 283 4.46 6.02 7.12
C ASP A 283 4.58 4.91 6.07
N GLY A 284 5.22 5.22 4.94
CA GLY A 284 5.19 4.39 3.74
C GLY A 284 5.82 3.01 3.90
N VAL A 285 6.97 2.91 4.57
CA VAL A 285 7.69 1.64 4.72
C VAL A 285 7.02 0.74 5.77
N THR A 286 6.51 1.31 6.85
CA THR A 286 5.88 0.52 7.92
C THR A 286 4.48 0.00 7.55
N ASN A 287 3.81 0.65 6.60
CA ASN A 287 2.57 0.15 5.99
C ASN A 287 2.68 -1.28 5.43
N LEU A 288 3.89 -1.78 5.16
CA LEU A 288 4.12 -3.17 4.72
C LEU A 288 3.83 -4.23 5.78
N PHE A 289 3.87 -3.88 7.06
CA PHE A 289 3.71 -4.84 8.15
C PHE A 289 2.79 -4.34 9.25
N ASN A 290 2.07 -3.24 9.02
CA ASN A 290 1.24 -2.63 10.05
C ASN A 290 -0.11 -3.38 10.20
N PRO A 291 -0.37 -4.02 11.36
CA PRO A 291 -1.60 -4.80 11.56
C PRO A 291 -2.86 -3.92 11.67
N THR A 292 -2.72 -2.63 11.98
CA THR A 292 -3.85 -1.69 12.10
C THR A 292 -4.24 -1.08 10.74
N LEU A 293 -3.42 -1.30 9.69
CA LEU A 293 -3.71 -0.84 8.34
C LEU A 293 -4.72 -1.76 7.65
N GLY A 294 -5.99 -1.35 7.68
CA GLY A 294 -7.11 -2.08 7.07
C GLY A 294 -6.85 -2.47 5.60
N GLY A 295 -6.30 -1.58 4.79
CA GLY A 295 -5.98 -1.87 3.38
C GLY A 295 -5.02 -3.05 3.21
N LEU A 296 -3.97 -3.16 4.05
CA LEU A 296 -3.03 -4.29 4.02
C LEU A 296 -3.76 -5.61 4.35
N ILE A 297 -4.54 -5.59 5.43
CA ILE A 297 -5.28 -6.77 5.90
C ILE A 297 -6.31 -7.23 4.86
N ALA A 298 -7.03 -6.29 4.23
CA ALA A 298 -7.95 -6.58 3.15
C ALA A 298 -7.24 -7.24 1.96
N MET A 299 -6.12 -6.68 1.51
CA MET A 299 -5.36 -7.21 0.39
C MET A 299 -4.79 -8.60 0.66
N LEU A 300 -4.23 -8.84 1.86
CA LEU A 300 -3.75 -10.16 2.25
C LEU A 300 -4.88 -11.19 2.31
N ALA A 301 -6.06 -10.79 2.80
CA ALA A 301 -7.25 -11.64 2.80
C ALA A 301 -7.68 -12.02 1.38
N MET A 302 -7.61 -11.09 0.41
CA MET A 302 -7.89 -11.39 -1.01
C MET A 302 -6.91 -12.41 -1.62
N CYS A 303 -5.66 -12.46 -1.13
CA CYS A 303 -4.69 -13.51 -1.47
C CYS A 303 -4.78 -14.76 -0.58
N ARG A 304 -5.67 -14.78 0.41
CA ARG A 304 -5.76 -15.82 1.46
C ARG A 304 -4.46 -16.04 2.24
N ILE A 305 -3.62 -15.01 2.36
CA ILE A 305 -2.36 -15.09 3.10
C ILE A 305 -2.60 -14.64 4.54
N PRO A 306 -2.37 -15.52 5.53
CA PRO A 306 -2.38 -15.13 6.94
C PRO A 306 -1.30 -14.10 7.23
N PHE A 307 -1.62 -13.14 8.09
CA PHE A 307 -0.74 -12.03 8.43
C PHE A 307 0.58 -12.48 9.07
N ASP A 308 0.56 -13.51 9.93
CA ASP A 308 1.78 -14.06 10.55
C ASP A 308 2.77 -14.62 9.52
N ARG A 309 2.25 -15.24 8.44
CA ARG A 309 3.06 -15.75 7.34
C ARG A 309 3.58 -14.62 6.46
N TRP A 310 2.77 -13.58 6.26
CA TRP A 310 3.20 -12.36 5.58
C TRP A 310 4.36 -11.70 6.31
N LEU A 311 4.29 -11.57 7.64
CA LEU A 311 5.39 -11.01 8.45
C LEU A 311 6.72 -11.75 8.24
N LYS A 312 6.70 -13.09 8.19
CA LYS A 312 7.91 -13.90 7.93
C LYS A 312 8.53 -13.60 6.56
N PHE A 313 7.71 -13.27 5.57
CA PHE A 313 8.15 -12.91 4.23
C PHE A 313 8.65 -11.45 4.16
N ILE A 314 7.86 -10.51 4.68
CA ILE A 314 8.03 -9.09 4.40
C ILE A 314 8.99 -8.39 5.36
N LEU A 315 9.05 -8.78 6.65
CA LEU A 315 9.92 -8.10 7.64
C LEU A 315 11.40 -8.01 7.24
N PRO A 316 12.07 -9.07 6.74
CA PRO A 316 13.45 -8.94 6.29
C PRO A 316 13.59 -7.97 5.09
N ILE A 317 12.57 -7.87 4.24
CA ILE A 317 12.55 -6.96 3.08
C ILE A 317 12.37 -5.51 3.56
N VAL A 318 11.45 -5.28 4.50
CA VAL A 318 11.18 -3.99 5.14
C VAL A 318 12.45 -3.43 5.75
N GLY A 319 13.22 -4.24 6.49
CA GLY A 319 14.47 -3.80 7.10
C GLY A 319 15.45 -3.22 6.08
N VAL A 320 15.60 -3.88 4.92
CA VAL A 320 16.49 -3.38 3.86
C VAL A 320 15.92 -2.13 3.18
N ILE A 321 14.61 -2.09 2.91
CA ILE A 321 13.95 -0.89 2.34
C ILE A 321 14.08 0.32 3.29
N LEU A 322 13.93 0.11 4.59
CA LEU A 322 14.09 1.15 5.59
C LEU A 322 15.53 1.68 5.61
N VAL A 323 16.53 0.79 5.55
CA VAL A 323 17.94 1.19 5.45
C VAL A 323 18.22 1.98 4.17
N MET A 324 17.73 1.53 3.01
CA MET A 324 17.85 2.28 1.74
C MET A 324 17.20 3.67 1.82
N SER A 325 16.04 3.75 2.49
CA SER A 325 15.30 4.99 2.71
C SER A 325 16.06 5.94 3.63
N TRP A 326 16.63 5.43 4.72
CA TRP A 326 17.47 6.20 5.63
C TRP A 326 18.76 6.68 4.98
N ILE A 327 19.41 5.87 4.13
CA ILE A 327 20.56 6.34 3.34
C ILE A 327 20.14 7.51 2.44
N THR A 328 18.99 7.41 1.77
CA THR A 328 18.47 8.51 0.94
C THR A 328 18.16 9.75 1.77
N LEU A 329 17.57 9.59 2.95
CA LEU A 329 17.30 10.68 3.89
C LEU A 329 18.60 11.37 4.35
N MET A 330 19.63 10.58 4.65
CA MET A 330 20.95 11.10 5.04
C MET A 330 21.62 11.88 3.90
N ILE A 331 21.48 11.41 2.65
CA ILE A 331 21.94 12.14 1.46
C ILE A 331 21.17 13.45 1.33
N ALA A 332 19.85 13.45 1.53
CA ALA A 332 19.02 14.66 1.49
C ALA A 332 19.45 15.70 2.54
N VAL A 333 19.79 15.26 3.76
CA VAL A 333 20.38 16.12 4.80
C VAL A 333 21.72 16.69 4.34
N ALA A 334 22.62 15.85 3.82
CA ALA A 334 23.98 16.23 3.44
C ALA A 334 24.01 17.29 2.33
N ILE A 335 23.12 17.20 1.35
CA ILE A 335 23.00 18.17 0.24
C ILE A 335 22.13 19.37 0.59
N LYS A 336 21.63 19.47 1.84
CA LYS A 336 20.65 20.49 2.28
C LYS A 336 19.48 20.61 1.31
N TRP A 337 18.84 19.48 1.02
CA TRP A 337 17.85 19.38 -0.04
C TRP A 337 16.65 20.32 0.19
N GLY A 338 16.58 21.45 -0.52
CA GLY A 338 15.42 22.35 -0.60
C GLY A 338 15.77 23.85 -0.75
N PRO A 339 14.82 24.72 -1.15
CA PRO A 339 13.55 24.42 -1.84
C PRO A 339 13.64 24.65 -3.38
N ILE A 340 13.35 23.59 -4.16
CA ILE A 340 12.75 23.56 -5.52
C ILE A 340 11.87 22.30 -5.61
#